data_AF-A0A0B7J4K1-F1
#
_entry.id   AF-A0A0B7J4K1-F1
#
_cell.length_a   1.000
_cell.length_b   1.000
_cell.length_c   1.000
_cell.angle_alpha   90.00
_cell.angle_beta   90.00
_cell.angle_gamma   90.00
#
_symmetry.space_group_name_H-M   'P 1'
#
loop_
_entity.id
_entity.type
_entity.pdbx_description
1 polymer ?
#
loop_
_entity_poly.entity_id
_entity_poly.type
_entity_poly.pdbx_seq_one_letter_code
_entity_poly.pdbx_strand_id
1 'polypeptide(L)'
;MIKVGRGEALYEMTRRKACIKNRVPANIEDAVVNIAVEFPAFGQERAANELRKSGIIISGGGVRSVWLRHDLESFKKRLKALETKVTLIMDKKYMVY
;
A
#
# COMPACT_ATOMS: atom_id res chain seq x y z
N MET A 1 22.89 -10.17 -47.05
CA MET A 1 21.43 -10.12 -46.82
C MET A 1 21.18 -9.74 -45.37
N ILE A 2 20.40 -8.68 -45.15
CA ILE A 2 20.11 -8.09 -43.84
C ILE A 2 18.80 -8.69 -43.33
N LYS A 3 18.76 -9.19 -42.09
CA LYS A 3 17.51 -9.33 -41.33
C LYS A 3 17.77 -9.39 -39.82
N VAL A 4 17.99 -8.24 -39.21
CA VAL A 4 17.91 -8.07 -37.75
C VAL A 4 16.43 -7.89 -37.42
N GLY A 5 15.81 -8.94 -36.88
CA GLY A 5 14.36 -9.06 -36.73
C GLY A 5 13.89 -9.13 -35.29
N ARG A 6 13.86 -7.97 -34.62
CA ARG A 6 12.75 -7.52 -33.75
C ARG A 6 12.36 -8.45 -32.57
N GLY A 7 13.23 -8.57 -31.57
CA GLY A 7 12.89 -9.17 -30.26
C GLY A 7 12.64 -8.17 -29.12
N GLU A 8 12.97 -6.89 -29.32
CA GLU A 8 13.10 -5.93 -28.21
C GLU A 8 11.96 -4.90 -28.14
N ALA A 9 10.77 -5.22 -28.65
CA ALA A 9 9.64 -4.29 -28.70
C ALA A 9 8.53 -4.58 -27.66
N LEU A 10 8.69 -5.59 -26.81
CA LEU A 10 7.64 -6.02 -25.88
C LEU A 10 7.91 -5.69 -24.40
N TYR A 11 9.06 -5.09 -24.07
CA TYR A 11 9.38 -4.75 -22.68
C TYR A 11 8.82 -3.38 -22.23
N GLU A 12 8.46 -2.51 -23.17
CA GLU A 12 7.90 -1.19 -22.89
C GLU A 12 6.37 -1.14 -23.10
N MET A 13 5.64 -2.18 -22.66
CA MET A 13 4.25 -1.95 -22.24
C MET A 13 4.31 -1.12 -20.95
N THR A 14 4.47 0.19 -21.15
CA THR A 14 4.38 1.26 -20.16
C THR A 14 3.34 0.86 -19.13
N ARG A 15 3.82 0.55 -17.90
CA ARG A 15 2.98 0.48 -16.71
C ARG A 15 2.11 1.72 -16.74
N ARG A 16 0.80 1.56 -17.01
CA ARG A 16 -0.13 2.69 -17.13
C ARG A 16 0.11 3.59 -15.92
N LYS A 17 0.63 4.80 -16.17
CA LYS A 17 0.86 5.79 -15.11
C LYS A 17 -0.43 5.90 -14.32
N ALA A 18 -0.34 5.76 -12.99
CA ALA A 18 -1.51 5.84 -12.14
C ALA A 18 -2.23 7.17 -12.43
N CYS A 19 -3.47 7.10 -12.95
CA CYS A 19 -4.26 8.29 -13.20
C CYS A 19 -4.52 8.98 -11.86
N ILE A 20 -4.06 10.23 -11.73
CA ILE A 20 -4.27 11.08 -10.54
C ILE A 20 -5.77 11.22 -10.24
N LYS A 21 -6.63 11.12 -11.27
CA LYS A 21 -8.10 11.11 -11.14
C LYS A 21 -8.68 9.87 -10.47
N ASN A 22 -7.96 8.74 -10.48
CA ASN A 22 -8.35 7.51 -9.79
C ASN A 22 -7.69 7.40 -8.41
N ARG A 23 -7.12 8.51 -7.91
CA ARG A 23 -6.46 8.56 -6.62
C ARG A 23 -7.53 8.65 -5.54
N VAL A 24 -7.53 7.63 -4.70
CA VAL A 24 -8.24 7.63 -3.42
C VAL A 24 -7.79 8.87 -2.64
N PRO A 25 -8.70 9.69 -2.08
CA PRO A 25 -8.31 10.90 -1.36
C PRO A 25 -7.31 10.56 -0.24
N ALA A 26 -6.34 11.45 -0.01
CA ALA A 26 -5.22 11.20 0.90
C ALA A 26 -5.67 10.72 2.29
N ASN A 27 -6.79 11.24 2.76
CA ASN A 27 -7.44 10.89 4.03
C ASN A 27 -7.79 9.39 4.10
N ILE A 28 -8.28 8.83 2.99
CA ILE A 28 -8.63 7.42 2.88
C ILE A 28 -7.36 6.57 2.68
N GLU A 29 -6.38 7.07 1.92
CA GLU A 29 -5.08 6.39 1.78
C GLU A 29 -4.41 6.20 3.13
N ASP A 30 -4.40 7.25 3.95
CA ASP A 30 -3.81 7.23 5.29
C ASP A 30 -4.55 6.24 6.21
N ALA A 31 -5.89 6.24 6.19
CA ALA A 31 -6.69 5.27 6.93
C ALA A 31 -6.40 3.81 6.51
N VAL A 32 -6.25 3.55 5.20
CA VAL A 32 -5.90 2.22 4.66
C VAL A 32 -4.49 1.79 5.05
N VAL A 33 -3.56 2.73 5.15
CA VAL A 33 -2.18 2.48 5.61
C VAL A 33 -2.17 2.23 7.12
N ASN A 34 -2.86 3.04 7.91
CA ASN A 34 -2.92 2.88 9.36
C ASN A 34 -3.51 1.52 9.74
N ILE A 35 -4.64 1.12 9.13
CA ILE A 35 -5.24 -0.18 9.45
C ILE A 35 -4.32 -1.36 9.10
N ALA A 36 -3.49 -1.22 8.05
CA ALA A 36 -2.53 -2.24 7.66
C ALA A 36 -1.32 -2.31 8.60
N VAL A 37 -0.94 -1.18 9.22
CA VAL A 37 0.14 -1.12 10.21
C VAL A 37 -0.36 -1.57 11.59
N GLU A 38 -1.54 -1.12 12.02
CA GLU A 38 -2.12 -1.47 13.31
C GLU A 38 -2.59 -2.93 13.37
N PHE A 39 -3.16 -3.42 12.27
CA PHE A 39 -3.67 -4.79 12.17
C PHE A 39 -3.04 -5.51 10.97
N PRO A 40 -1.74 -5.87 11.03
CA PRO A 40 -1.04 -6.50 9.91
C PRO A 40 -1.69 -7.82 9.49
N ALA A 41 -2.39 -8.51 10.41
CA ALA A 41 -3.10 -9.76 10.19
C ALA A 41 -4.37 -9.61 9.33
N PHE A 42 -4.85 -8.40 9.07
CA PHE A 42 -6.04 -8.20 8.25
C PHE A 42 -5.71 -8.42 6.76
N GLY A 43 -6.51 -9.27 6.13
CA GLY A 43 -6.54 -9.41 4.67
C GLY A 43 -7.21 -8.22 3.99
N GLN A 44 -7.11 -8.15 2.67
CA GLN A 44 -7.68 -7.07 1.85
C GLN A 44 -9.19 -6.86 2.06
N GLU A 45 -9.96 -7.94 2.23
CA GLU A 45 -11.41 -7.87 2.44
C GLU A 45 -11.75 -7.42 3.87
N ARG A 46 -11.01 -7.91 4.87
CA ARG A 46 -11.23 -7.54 6.27
C ARG A 46 -10.89 -6.07 6.51
N ALA A 47 -9.76 -5.60 5.98
CA ALA A 47 -9.40 -4.18 6.03
C ALA A 47 -10.45 -3.30 5.36
N ALA A 48 -10.98 -3.71 4.19
CA ALA A 48 -12.06 -2.98 3.51
C ALA A 48 -13.35 -2.91 4.36
N ASN A 49 -13.70 -4.00 5.05
CA ASN A 49 -14.90 -4.03 5.89
C ASN A 49 -14.77 -3.14 7.14
N GLU A 50 -13.62 -3.13 7.79
CA GLU A 50 -13.36 -2.25 8.94
C GLU A 50 -13.35 -0.77 8.54
N LEU A 51 -12.78 -0.45 7.37
CA LEU A 51 -12.87 0.89 6.79
C LEU A 51 -14.33 1.27 6.48
N ARG A 52 -15.12 0.33 5.96
CA ARG A 52 -16.55 0.53 5.70
C ARG A 52 -17.34 0.82 6.98
N LYS A 53 -17.02 0.14 8.09
CA LYS A 53 -17.59 0.44 9.42
C LYS A 53 -17.23 1.85 9.89
N SER A 54 -16.04 2.33 9.53
CA SER A 54 -15.57 3.69 9.82
C SER A 54 -16.13 4.76 8.87
N GLY A 55 -17.05 4.40 7.98
CA GLY A 55 -17.66 5.30 6.98
C GLY A 55 -16.86 5.45 5.68
N ILE A 56 -15.76 4.72 5.52
CA ILE A 56 -14.89 4.76 4.35
C ILE A 56 -15.22 3.59 3.41
N ILE A 57 -15.90 3.87 2.31
CA ILE A 57 -16.29 2.85 1.34
C ILE A 57 -15.17 2.63 0.34
N ILE A 58 -14.42 1.53 0.51
CA ILE A 58 -13.37 1.12 -0.44
C ILE A 58 -13.49 -0.40 -0.69
N SER A 59 -13.20 -0.82 -1.92
CA SER A 59 -13.17 -2.24 -2.28
C SER A 59 -11.84 -2.88 -1.86
N GLY A 60 -11.83 -4.20 -1.66
CA GLY A 60 -10.58 -4.94 -1.36
C GLY A 60 -9.49 -4.75 -2.44
N GLY A 61 -9.89 -4.59 -3.71
CA GLY A 61 -8.96 -4.25 -4.79
C GLY A 61 -8.36 -2.84 -4.66
N GLY A 62 -9.14 -1.87 -4.19
CA GLY A 62 -8.68 -0.53 -3.86
C GLY A 62 -7.67 -0.56 -2.70
N VAL A 63 -7.97 -1.31 -1.63
CA VAL A 63 -7.07 -1.53 -0.49
C VAL A 63 -5.74 -2.13 -0.95
N ARG A 64 -5.78 -3.20 -1.76
CA ARG A 64 -4.56 -3.81 -2.33
C ARG A 64 -3.74 -2.83 -3.17
N SER A 65 -4.40 -1.99 -3.96
CA SER A 65 -3.74 -0.98 -4.80
C SER A 65 -3.06 0.12 -3.98
N VAL A 66 -3.62 0.49 -2.82
CA VAL A 66 -2.96 1.37 -1.86
C VAL A 66 -1.75 0.65 -1.24
N TRP A 67 -1.93 -0.58 -0.77
CA TRP A 67 -0.84 -1.35 -0.16
C TRP A 67 0.36 -1.56 -1.08
N LEU A 68 0.12 -1.85 -2.37
CA LEU A 68 1.21 -1.97 -3.35
C LEU A 68 2.00 -0.67 -3.54
N ARG A 69 1.36 0.49 -3.38
CA ARG A 69 2.03 1.80 -3.49
C ARG A 69 2.82 2.19 -2.25
N HIS A 70 2.47 1.64 -1.10
CA HIS A 70 3.14 1.86 0.18
C HIS A 70 4.07 0.70 0.59
N ASP A 71 4.34 -0.25 -0.31
CA ASP A 71 5.13 -1.46 -0.01
C ASP A 71 4.54 -2.31 1.15
N LEU A 72 3.23 -2.27 1.36
CA LEU A 72 2.50 -3.03 2.40
C LEU A 72 1.79 -4.27 1.84
N GLU A 73 2.26 -4.80 0.71
CA GLU A 73 1.61 -5.92 0.01
C GLU A 73 1.59 -7.22 0.82
N SER A 74 2.64 -7.44 1.63
CA SER A 74 2.87 -8.69 2.36
C SER A 74 2.80 -8.48 3.86
N PHE A 75 2.36 -9.50 4.58
CA PHE A 75 2.30 -9.50 6.05
C PHE A 75 3.65 -9.14 6.67
N LYS A 76 4.75 -9.72 6.17
CA LYS A 76 6.12 -9.41 6.66
C LYS A 76 6.47 -7.92 6.52
N LYS A 77 6.08 -7.30 5.39
CA LYS A 77 6.34 -5.87 5.16
C LYS A 77 5.48 -5.00 6.10
N ARG A 78 4.21 -5.39 6.34
CA ARG A 78 3.34 -4.73 7.33
C ARG A 78 3.87 -4.85 8.76
N LEU A 79 4.34 -6.04 9.14
CA LEU A 79 4.93 -6.27 10.45
C LEU A 79 6.17 -5.40 10.66
N LYS A 80 7.07 -5.34 9.67
CA LYS A 80 8.25 -4.47 9.73
C LYS A 80 7.88 -2.99 9.85
N ALA A 81 6.83 -2.56 9.15
CA ALA A 81 6.32 -1.19 9.27
C ALA A 81 5.78 -0.90 10.68
N LEU A 82 5.08 -1.86 11.30
CA LEU A 82 4.64 -1.78 12.68
C LEU A 82 5.82 -1.71 13.66
N GLU A 83 6.81 -2.60 13.52
CA GLU A 83 8.02 -2.60 14.36
C GLU A 83 8.74 -1.25 14.28
N THR A 84 8.93 -0.73 13.07
CA THR A 84 9.57 0.58 12.86
C THR A 84 8.78 1.70 13.53
N LYS A 85 7.44 1.71 13.41
CA LYS A 85 6.57 2.68 14.08
C LYS A 85 6.71 2.59 15.60
N VAL A 86 6.73 1.38 16.16
CA VAL A 86 6.89 1.15 17.61
C VAL A 86 8.26 1.58 18.10
N THR A 87 9.34 1.24 17.39
CA THR A 87 10.71 1.67 17.72
C THR A 87 10.85 3.19 17.70
N LEU A 88 10.31 3.88 16.69
CA LEU A 88 10.31 5.34 16.61
C LEU A 88 9.54 6.00 17.76
N ILE A 89 8.42 5.40 18.18
CA ILE A 89 7.64 5.88 19.33
C ILE A 89 8.41 5.68 20.63
N MET A 90 9.05 4.51 20.80
CA MET A 90 9.88 4.23 21.97
C MET A 90 11.04 5.22 22.06
N ASP A 91 11.81 5.40 20.99
CA ASP A 91 12.93 6.33 20.94
C ASP A 91 12.52 7.76 21.34
N LYS A 92 11.43 8.27 20.75
CA LYS A 92 10.88 9.58 21.14
C LYS A 92 10.42 9.65 22.59
N LYS A 93 9.88 8.57 23.15
CA LYS A 93 9.43 8.53 24.54
C LYS A 93 10.61 8.56 25.52
N TYR A 94 11.70 7.86 25.20
CA TYR A 94 12.90 7.82 26.04
C TYR A 94 13.82 9.03 25.88
N MET A 95 13.68 9.82 24.81
CA MET A 95 14.38 11.10 24.61
C MET A 95 13.76 12.28 25.40
N VAL A 96 12.61 12.09 26.03
CA VAL A 96 11.88 13.14 26.77
C VAL A 96 12.04 12.98 28.30
N TYR A 97 12.86 12.03 28.75
CA TYR A 97 13.24 11.83 30.15
C TYR A 97 14.75 12.04 30.36
#